data_AF-A0A2G6FJW3-F1
#
_entry.id   AF-A0A2G6FJW3-F1
#
_cell.length_a   1.000
_cell.length_b   1.000
_cell.length_c   1.000
_cell.angle_alpha   90.00
_cell.angle_beta   90.00
_cell.angle_gamma   90.00
#
_symmetry.space_group_name_H-M   'P 1'
#
loop_
_entity.id
_entity.type
_entity.pdbx_description
1 polymer ?
#
loop_
_entity_poly.entity_id
_entity_poly.type
_entity_poly.pdbx_seq_one_letter_code
_entity_poly.pdbx_strand_id
1 'polypeptide(L)' 'MDAYLKLIKDVKKETDIPVIASVNCVSDAEWTSFAKSIEEAGADALELNVSLLPSDPKLTSEQSEKRYGDII' A
#
# COMPACT_ATOMS: atom_id res chain seq x y z
N MET A 1 4.46 3.52 12.48
CA MET A 1 5.08 2.69 11.43
C MET A 1 5.69 1.43 12.02
N ASP A 2 6.57 1.55 13.01
CA ASP A 2 7.29 0.40 13.60
C ASP A 2 6.39 -0.70 14.18
N ALA A 3 5.30 -0.32 14.86
CA ALA A 3 4.33 -1.28 15.38
C ALA A 3 3.64 -2.10 14.27
N TYR A 4 3.41 -1.49 13.11
CA TYR A 4 2.79 -2.15 11.97
C TYR A 4 3.74 -3.16 11.31
N LEU A 5 4.99 -2.75 11.06
CA LEU A 5 6.02 -3.65 10.53
C LEU A 5 6.34 -4.79 11.50
N LYS A 6 6.32 -4.51 12.81
CA LYS A 6 6.46 -5.54 13.84
C LYS A 6 5.31 -6.54 13.80
N LEU A 7 4.06 -6.07 13.66
CA LEU A 7 2.90 -6.94 13.55
C LEU A 7 3.03 -7.89 12.35
N ILE A 8 3.41 -7.38 11.17
CA ILE A 8 3.65 -8.21 9.98
C ILE A 8 4.70 -9.30 10.28
N LYS A 9 5.84 -8.90 10.86
CA LYS A 9 6.93 -9.82 11.24
C LYS A 9 6.47 -10.89 12.23
N ASP A 10 5.67 -10.51 13.22
CA ASP A 10 5.20 -11.43 14.25
C ASP A 10 4.18 -12.41 13.65
N VAL A 11 3.21 -11.93 12.87
CA VAL A 11 2.22 -12.80 12.20
C VAL A 11 2.93 -13.80 11.27
N LYS A 12 3.87 -13.35 10.44
CA LYS A 12 4.62 -14.23 9.53
C LYS A 12 5.46 -15.30 10.23
N LYS A 13 5.79 -15.14 11.51
CA LYS A 13 6.47 -16.17 12.31
C LYS A 13 5.53 -17.22 12.87
N GLU A 14 4.28 -16.84 13.11
CA GLU A 14 3.28 -17.67 13.82
C GLU A 14 2.36 -18.45 12.86
N THR A 15 2.41 -18.16 11.55
CA THR A 15 1.56 -18.84 10.57
C THR A 15 2.23 -19.04 9.21
N ASP A 16 1.89 -20.14 8.55
CA ASP A 16 2.25 -20.43 7.16
C ASP A 16 1.26 -19.82 6.15
N ILE A 17 0.17 -19.20 6.62
CA ILE A 17 -0.82 -18.54 5.76
C ILE A 17 -0.20 -17.27 5.14
N PRO A 18 -0.40 -16.99 3.84
CA PRO A 18 0.06 -15.76 3.23
C PRO A 18 -0.52 -14.50 3.90
N VAL A 19 0.35 -13.53 4.17
CA VAL A 19 -0.01 -12.22 4.76
C VAL A 19 0.02 -11.18 3.66
N ILE A 20 -1.16 -10.61 3.39
CA ILE A 20 -1.34 -9.48 2.48
C ILE A 20 -1.41 -8.21 3.33
N ALA A 21 -0.42 -7.34 3.21
CA ALA A 21 -0.32 -6.14 4.01
C ALA A 21 -1.03 -4.96 3.33
N SER A 22 -2.02 -4.38 4.01
CA SER A 22 -2.72 -3.19 3.55
C SER A 22 -1.82 -1.97 3.63
N VAL A 23 -1.80 -1.16 2.57
CA VAL A 23 -1.01 0.07 2.52
C VAL A 23 -1.83 1.20 1.90
N ASN A 24 -1.75 2.36 2.53
CA ASN A 24 -2.35 3.61 2.07
C ASN A 24 -1.32 4.72 2.25
N CYS A 25 -0.83 5.28 1.15
CA CYS A 25 0.09 6.41 1.15
C CYS A 25 -0.55 7.61 0.44
N VAL A 26 -0.08 8.81 0.79
CA VAL A 26 -0.62 10.06 0.26
C VAL A 26 0.15 10.52 -0.99
N SER A 27 1.46 10.26 -1.04
CA SER A 27 2.31 10.63 -2.18
C SER A 27 2.95 9.41 -2.87
N ASP A 28 3.24 9.55 -4.17
CA ASP A 28 3.91 8.57 -5.04
C ASP A 28 5.24 8.07 -4.43
N ALA A 29 6.08 8.98 -3.95
CA ALA A 29 7.38 8.66 -3.36
C ALA A 29 7.27 7.80 -2.06
N GLU A 30 6.17 7.93 -1.32
CA GLU A 30 5.96 7.16 -0.09
C GLU A 30 5.53 5.71 -0.37
N TRP A 31 4.87 5.44 -1.49
CA TRP A 31 4.41 4.09 -1.84
C TRP A 31 5.59 3.13 -1.96
N THR A 32 6.61 3.45 -2.77
CA THR A 32 7.75 2.56 -3.01
C THR A 32 8.59 2.33 -1.75
N SER A 33 8.86 3.39 -0.98
CA SER A 33 9.64 3.29 0.26
C SER A 33 8.92 2.43 1.31
N PHE A 34 7.61 2.63 1.45
CA PHE A 34 6.84 1.91 2.45
C PHE A 34 6.56 0.46 2.02
N ALA A 35 6.29 0.22 0.73
CA ALA A 35 6.20 -1.12 0.14
C ALA A 35 7.45 -1.94 0.42
N LYS A 36 8.64 -1.34 0.25
CA LYS A 36 9.92 -2.00 0.58
C LYS A 36 10.02 -2.36 2.06
N SER A 37 9.63 -1.45 2.94
CA SER A 37 9.66 -1.72 4.39
C SER A 37 8.71 -2.86 4.80
N ILE A 38 7.58 -2.98 4.11
CA ILE A 38 6.58 -4.05 4.31
C ILE A 38 7.08 -5.39 3.76
N GLU A 39 7.72 -5.40 2.58
CA GLU A 39 8.39 -6.57 2.02
C GLU A 39 9.50 -7.08 2.97
N GLU A 40 10.34 -6.17 3.48
CA GLU A 40 11.39 -6.50 4.47
C GLU A 40 10.81 -6.99 5.81
N ALA A 41 9.54 -6.70 6.09
CA ALA A 41 8.80 -7.25 7.22
C ALA A 41 8.27 -8.66 6.98
N GLY A 42 8.32 -9.15 5.74
CA GLY A 42 7.97 -10.52 5.36
C GLY A 42 6.57 -10.69 4.79
N ALA A 43 5.87 -9.60 4.45
CA ALA A 43 4.58 -9.70 3.78
C ALA A 43 4.73 -10.37 2.40
N ASP A 44 3.78 -11.23 2.03
CA ASP A 44 3.82 -11.97 0.77
C ASP A 44 3.22 -11.15 -0.39
N ALA A 45 2.36 -10.18 -0.07
CA ALA A 45 1.76 -9.26 -1.03
C ALA A 45 1.32 -7.95 -0.37
N LEU A 46 0.99 -6.97 -1.21
CA LEU A 46 0.45 -5.67 -0.82
C LEU A 46 -1.01 -5.53 -1.29
N GLU A 47 -1.86 -4.99 -0.43
CA GLU A 47 -3.17 -4.45 -0.80
C GLU A 47 -3.06 -2.93 -0.89
N LEU A 48 -3.18 -2.38 -2.10
CA LEU A 48 -3.11 -0.95 -2.34
C LEU A 48 -4.46 -0.29 -2.06
N ASN A 49 -4.59 0.34 -0.90
CA ASN A 49 -5.76 1.14 -0.55
C ASN A 49 -5.53 2.59 -0.99
N VAL A 50 -5.80 2.86 -2.27
CA VAL A 50 -5.48 4.14 -2.93
C VAL A 50 -6.37 5.31 -2.46
N SER A 51 -7.47 5.04 -1.75
CA SER A 51 -8.38 6.05 -1.16
C SER A 51 -8.75 7.22 -2.11
N LEU A 52 -8.79 6.96 -3.42
CA LEU A 52 -9.10 7.97 -4.41
C LEU A 52 -10.62 8.23 -4.43
N LEU A 53 -11.05 9.37 -3.89
CA LEU A 53 -12.42 9.83 -4.00
C LEU A 53 -12.57 10.74 -5.23
N PRO A 54 -13.42 10.41 -6.22
CA PRO A 54 -13.71 11.27 -7.36
C PRO A 54 -14.71 12.38 -6.96
N SER A 55 -14.36 13.16 -5.95
CA SER A 55 -15.23 14.21 -5.39
C SER A 55 -15.01 15.58 -6.04
N ASP A 56 -13.93 15.77 -6.79
CA ASP A 56 -13.68 16.99 -7.55
C ASP A 56 -14.28 16.88 -8.96
N PRO A 57 -15.36 17.60 -9.27
CA PRO A 57 -16.01 17.55 -10.59
C PRO A 57 -15.16 18.16 -11.72
N LYS A 58 -14.01 18.78 -11.40
CA LYS A 58 -13.07 19.32 -12.39
C LYS A 58 -12.07 18.28 -12.89
N LEU A 59 -11.93 17.15 -12.19
CA LEU A 59 -11.04 16.07 -12.61
C LEU A 59 -11.71 15.23 -13.69
N THR A 60 -10.98 14.98 -14.78
CA THR A 60 -11.43 14.05 -15.81
C THR A 60 -11.24 12.60 -15.35
N SER A 61 -11.92 11.67 -16.03
CA SER A 61 -11.70 10.23 -15.84
C SER A 61 -10.24 9.85 -16.11
N GLU A 62 -9.65 10.38 -17.18
CA GLU A 62 -8.25 10.16 -17.54
C GLU A 62 -7.28 10.64 -16.44
N GLN A 63 -7.54 11.80 -15.83
CA GLN A 63 -6.73 12.29 -14.71
C GLN A 63 -6.88 11.42 -13.46
N SER A 64 -8.07 10.87 -13.23
CA SER A 64 -8.32 9.94 -12.13
C SER A 64 -7.61 8.60 -12.35
N GLU A 65 -7.69 8.06 -13.57
CA GLU A 65 -7.01 6.83 -13.98
C GLU A 65 -5.48 6.97 -13.91
N LYS A 66 -4.95 8.11 -14.36
CA LYS A 66 -3.51 8.39 -14.31
C LYS A 66 -2.95 8.28 -12.89
N ARG A 67 -3.70 8.69 -11.87
CA ARG A 67 -3.26 8.56 -10.46
C ARG A 67 -3.08 7.11 -10.01
N TYR A 68 -3.88 6.18 -10.52
CA TYR A 68 -3.66 4.76 -10.25
C TYR A 68 -2.40 4.24 -10.95
N GLY A 69 -2.16 4.70 -12.18
CA GLY A 69 -0.95 4.37 -12.93
C GLY A 69 0.33 4.94 -12.31
N ASP A 70 0.27 6.13 -11.71
CA ASP A 70 1.44 6.74 -11.05
C ASP A 70 1.90 5.97 -9.78
N ILE A 71 1.11 5.02 -9.27
CA ILE A 71 1.43 4.17 -8.10
C ILE A 71 2.14 2.86 -8.52
N ILE A 72 1.98 2.41 -9.78
CA ILE A 72 2.38 1.07 -10.26
C ILE A 72 3.59 1.14 -11.20
#